data_AF-A0A534ZR02-F1
#
_entry.id   AF-A0A534ZR02-F1
#
_cell.length_a   1.000
_cell.length_b   1.000
_cell.length_c   1.000
_cell.angle_alpha   90.00
_cell.angle_beta   90.00
_cell.angle_gamma   90.00
#
_symmetry.space_group_name_H-M   'P 1'
#
loop_
_entity.id
_entity.type
_entity.pdbx_description
1 polymer ?
#
loop_
_entity_poly.entity_id
_entity_poly.type
_entity_poly.pdbx_seq_one_letter_code
_entity_poly.pdbx_strand_id
1 'polypeptide(L)'
;RPDVQLVVDDGRRWLASTTERYDVVVSDLFIPWHAGAGSLYAREMFETVARRLSPGGVFCQWLPLYQLTHEEFDAIARTFLVVFPEVSLWRNDFYPDRPVAGLVGRLAPGALDLGRVGERLAALPEWSRDPLLATPQGLVMLYLGDLAAGRELIASGPLNTDDHPLIEFLAPRLTRM
;
A
#
# COMPACT_ATOMS: atom_id res chain seq x y z
N ARG A 1 16.67 20.48 0.52
CA ARG A 1 17.31 19.17 0.26
C ARG A 1 17.31 18.99 -1.24
N PRO A 2 18.45 18.88 -1.91
CA PRO A 2 18.53 18.84 -3.37
C PRO A 2 17.80 17.63 -3.99
N ASP A 3 17.56 16.58 -3.21
CA ASP A 3 16.92 15.32 -3.67
C ASP A 3 15.41 15.26 -3.40
N VAL A 4 14.77 16.39 -3.06
CA VAL A 4 13.32 16.46 -2.81
C VAL A 4 12.68 17.40 -3.81
N GLN A 5 11.76 16.85 -4.61
CA GLN A 5 10.91 17.62 -5.51
C GLN A 5 9.47 17.59 -5.01
N LEU A 6 8.90 18.77 -4.77
CA LEU A 6 7.49 18.92 -4.45
C LEU A 6 6.71 19.16 -5.73
N VAL A 7 5.71 18.32 -6.00
CA VAL A 7 4.73 18.52 -7.06
C VAL A 7 3.37 18.75 -6.42
N VAL A 8 2.75 19.89 -6.70
CA VAL A 8 1.41 20.23 -6.22
C VAL A 8 0.41 19.85 -7.30
N ASP A 9 -0.20 18.67 -7.16
CA ASP A 9 -1.15 18.10 -8.12
C ASP A 9 -2.01 17.01 -7.46
N ASP A 10 -3.03 16.54 -8.17
CA ASP A 10 -3.64 15.24 -7.89
C ASP A 10 -2.64 14.12 -8.22
N GLY A 11 -2.27 13.33 -7.21
CA GLY A 11 -1.22 12.31 -7.36
C GLY A 11 -1.55 11.23 -8.39
N ARG A 12 -2.83 10.87 -8.53
CA ARG A 12 -3.28 9.90 -9.52
C ARG A 12 -3.15 10.44 -10.95
N ARG A 13 -3.62 11.67 -11.18
CA ARG A 13 -3.49 12.37 -12.46
C ARG A 13 -2.03 12.57 -12.84
N TRP A 14 -1.22 13.02 -11.90
CA TRP A 14 0.21 13.25 -12.14
C TRP A 14 0.92 11.96 -12.52
N LEU A 15 0.71 10.88 -11.77
CA LEU A 15 1.34 9.58 -12.03
C LEU A 15 0.92 8.98 -13.38
N ALA A 16 -0.34 9.21 -13.79
CA ALA A 16 -0.82 8.83 -15.11
C ALA A 16 -0.09 9.60 -16.23
N SER A 17 0.20 10.89 -16.02
CA SER A 17 0.79 11.78 -17.01
C SER A 17 2.32 11.71 -17.15
N THR A 18 3.05 11.44 -16.06
CA THR A 18 4.52 11.38 -16.07
C THR A 18 5.02 10.18 -16.86
N THR A 19 6.21 10.25 -17.46
CA THR A 19 6.89 9.08 -18.06
C THR A 19 7.96 8.47 -17.16
N GLU A 20 8.23 9.09 -16.01
CA GLU A 20 9.22 8.64 -15.05
C GLU A 20 8.85 7.28 -14.44
N ARG A 21 9.89 6.55 -14.02
CA ARG A 21 9.76 5.29 -13.30
C ARG A 21 10.39 5.41 -11.93
N TYR A 22 9.83 4.67 -10.97
CA TYR A 22 10.23 4.73 -9.57
C TYR A 22 10.56 3.33 -9.05
N ASP A 23 11.60 3.24 -8.23
CA ASP A 23 11.95 2.00 -7.52
C ASP A 23 10.98 1.72 -6.37
N VAL A 24 10.39 2.77 -5.80
CA VAL A 24 9.39 2.69 -4.74
C VAL A 24 8.30 3.72 -5.02
N VAL A 25 7.04 3.27 -4.99
CA VAL A 25 5.88 4.15 -4.93
C VAL A 25 5.18 3.92 -3.60
N VAL A 26 4.83 4.99 -2.89
CA VAL A 26 4.05 4.93 -1.65
C VAL A 26 2.81 5.79 -1.85
N SER A 27 1.64 5.21 -1.63
CA SER A 27 0.37 5.93 -1.65
C SER A 27 -0.09 6.15 -0.21
N ASP A 28 0.11 7.38 0.28
CA ASP A 28 -0.06 7.78 1.68
C ASP A 28 -0.21 9.32 1.79
N LEU A 29 -1.02 9.92 2.67
CA LEU A 29 -2.20 9.45 3.41
C LEU A 29 -3.45 10.07 2.76
N PHE A 30 -4.58 9.39 2.78
CA PHE A 30 -5.86 9.98 2.36
C PHE A 30 -7.02 9.46 3.21
N ILE A 31 -8.20 10.07 3.09
CA ILE A 31 -9.36 9.73 3.91
C ILE A 31 -10.35 8.98 3.00
N PRO A 32 -10.57 7.66 3.18
CA PRO A 32 -11.28 6.85 2.20
C PRO A 32 -12.70 7.34 1.85
N TRP A 33 -13.39 7.98 2.80
CA TRP A 33 -14.75 8.52 2.60
C TRP A 33 -14.78 9.93 2.01
N HIS A 34 -13.64 10.58 1.79
CA HIS A 34 -13.61 11.84 1.05
C HIS A 34 -13.86 11.58 -0.42
N ALA A 35 -14.66 12.45 -1.04
CA ALA A 35 -15.02 12.32 -2.44
C ALA A 35 -13.76 12.20 -3.32
N GLY A 36 -13.73 11.15 -4.16
CA GLY A 36 -12.62 10.84 -5.07
C GLY A 36 -11.47 10.05 -4.45
N ALA A 37 -11.37 9.95 -3.13
CA ALA A 37 -10.30 9.19 -2.46
C ALA A 37 -10.45 7.67 -2.68
N GLY A 38 -11.68 7.17 -2.82
CA GLY A 38 -11.95 5.76 -3.12
C GLY A 38 -11.33 5.30 -4.45
N SER A 39 -11.11 6.25 -5.37
CA SER A 39 -10.50 6.03 -6.67
C SER A 39 -8.99 5.71 -6.58
N LEU A 40 -8.33 6.08 -5.48
CA LEU A 40 -6.92 5.72 -5.23
C LEU A 40 -6.75 4.23 -4.91
N TYR A 41 -7.83 3.54 -4.57
CA TYR A 41 -7.89 2.09 -4.40
C TYR A 41 -8.40 1.35 -5.64
N ALA A 42 -8.60 2.05 -6.77
CA ALA A 42 -9.14 1.44 -7.99
C ALA A 42 -8.08 0.62 -8.74
N ARG A 43 -8.53 -0.40 -9.47
CA ARG A 43 -7.66 -1.24 -10.31
C ARG A 43 -6.81 -0.40 -11.25
N GLU A 44 -7.39 0.62 -11.87
CA GLU A 44 -6.74 1.51 -12.83
C GLU A 44 -5.62 2.34 -12.20
N MET A 45 -5.79 2.75 -10.93
CA MET A 45 -4.72 3.40 -10.17
C MET A 45 -3.57 2.41 -9.93
N PHE A 46 -3.86 1.20 -9.46
CA PHE A 46 -2.84 0.18 -9.23
C PHE A 46 -2.09 -0.21 -10.52
N GLU A 47 -2.81 -0.38 -11.63
CA GLU A 47 -2.20 -0.64 -12.94
C GLU A 47 -1.31 0.53 -13.39
N THR A 48 -1.72 1.77 -13.11
CA THR A 48 -0.91 2.95 -13.40
C THR A 48 0.38 2.92 -12.60
N VAL A 49 0.30 2.63 -11.29
CA VAL A 49 1.49 2.46 -10.45
C VAL A 49 2.40 1.36 -11.01
N ALA A 50 1.85 0.17 -11.31
CA ALA A 50 2.60 -0.94 -11.88
C ALA A 50 3.37 -0.54 -13.15
N ARG A 51 2.74 0.23 -14.06
CA ARG A 51 3.41 0.74 -15.27
C ARG A 51 4.53 1.74 -14.97
N ARG A 52 4.49 2.44 -13.85
CA ARG A 52 5.50 3.42 -13.39
C ARG A 52 6.55 2.82 -12.46
N LEU A 53 6.50 1.52 -12.14
CA LEU A 53 7.60 0.89 -11.42
C LEU A 53 8.80 0.63 -12.34
N SER A 54 9.99 0.82 -11.78
CA SER A 54 11.24 0.26 -12.31
C SER A 54 11.22 -1.28 -12.22
N PRO A 55 12.02 -2.02 -13.01
CA PRO A 55 12.24 -3.44 -12.79
C PRO A 55 12.69 -3.71 -11.35
N GLY A 56 11.98 -4.59 -10.65
CA GLY A 56 12.23 -4.89 -9.23
C GLY A 56 11.68 -3.86 -8.23
N GLY A 57 10.99 -2.82 -8.72
CA GLY A 57 10.35 -1.82 -7.88
C GLY A 57 9.16 -2.36 -7.11
N VAL A 58 8.76 -1.62 -6.07
CA VAL A 58 7.69 -2.02 -5.14
C VAL A 58 6.66 -0.91 -4.97
N PHE A 59 5.40 -1.29 -4.75
CA PHE A 59 4.34 -0.37 -4.41
C PHE A 59 3.83 -0.65 -2.99
N CYS A 60 3.72 0.38 -2.15
CA CYS A 60 3.06 0.31 -0.85
C CYS A 60 1.76 1.12 -0.87
N GLN A 61 0.64 0.43 -0.70
CA GLN A 61 -0.68 1.04 -0.52
C GLN A 61 -1.02 1.07 0.98
N TRP A 62 -1.18 2.28 1.52
CA TRP A 62 -1.63 2.49 2.89
C TRP A 62 -3.11 2.11 3.09
N LEU A 63 -3.40 1.46 4.21
CA LEU A 63 -4.74 1.03 4.65
C LEU A 63 -5.04 1.50 6.08
N PRO A 64 -6.01 2.42 6.27
CA PRO A 64 -6.51 2.77 7.60
C PRO A 64 -7.51 1.72 8.07
N LEU A 65 -7.06 0.61 8.66
CA LEU A 65 -7.98 -0.45 9.09
C LEU A 65 -9.02 0.05 10.11
N TYR A 66 -8.70 1.11 10.85
CA TYR A 66 -9.64 1.80 11.76
C TYR A 66 -10.76 2.59 11.06
N GLN A 67 -10.69 2.73 9.73
CA GLN A 67 -11.65 3.45 8.87
C GLN A 67 -12.27 2.54 7.80
N LEU A 68 -11.94 1.24 7.81
CA LEU A 68 -12.40 0.28 6.83
C LEU A 68 -13.19 -0.84 7.53
N THR A 69 -14.31 -1.21 6.93
CA THR A 69 -14.97 -2.48 7.18
C THR A 69 -14.15 -3.62 6.57
N HIS A 70 -14.46 -4.85 6.99
CA HIS A 70 -13.91 -6.04 6.37
C HIS A 70 -14.28 -6.13 4.87
N GLU A 71 -15.51 -5.74 4.49
CA GLU A 71 -15.94 -5.75 3.09
C GLU A 71 -15.09 -4.82 2.22
N GLU A 72 -14.77 -3.62 2.73
CA GLU A 72 -13.90 -2.68 2.02
C GLU A 72 -12.46 -3.16 1.95
N PHE A 73 -11.93 -3.72 3.05
CA PHE A 73 -10.61 -4.35 3.04
C PHE A 73 -10.53 -5.44 1.96
N ASP A 74 -11.50 -6.35 1.92
CA ASP A 74 -11.54 -7.43 0.94
C ASP A 74 -11.63 -6.89 -0.49
N ALA A 75 -12.44 -5.84 -0.72
CA ALA A 75 -12.52 -5.19 -2.02
C ALA A 75 -11.18 -4.59 -2.47
N ILE A 76 -10.47 -3.90 -1.56
CA ILE A 76 -9.15 -3.33 -1.87
C ILE A 76 -8.12 -4.44 -2.10
N ALA A 77 -8.02 -5.41 -1.18
CA ALA A 77 -7.08 -6.52 -1.27
C ALA A 77 -7.25 -7.34 -2.55
N ARG A 78 -8.49 -7.71 -2.88
CA ARG A 78 -8.82 -8.45 -4.11
C ARG A 78 -8.47 -7.66 -5.36
N THR A 79 -8.74 -6.36 -5.37
CA THR A 79 -8.38 -5.47 -6.49
C THR A 79 -6.87 -5.36 -6.65
N PHE A 80 -6.13 -5.27 -5.55
CA PHE A 80 -4.66 -5.20 -5.54
C PHE A 80 -4.02 -6.50 -6.07
N LEU A 81 -4.54 -7.65 -5.63
CA LEU A 81 -4.09 -8.98 -6.06
C LEU A 81 -4.29 -9.26 -7.57
N VAL A 82 -5.22 -8.56 -8.23
CA VAL A 82 -5.40 -8.68 -9.68
C VAL A 82 -4.27 -8.01 -10.46
N VAL A 83 -3.60 -7.01 -9.87
CA VAL A 83 -2.55 -6.23 -10.54
C VAL A 83 -1.15 -6.71 -10.16
N PHE A 84 -0.94 -7.06 -8.89
CA PHE A 84 0.36 -7.48 -8.37
C PHE A 84 0.35 -8.99 -8.08
N PRO A 85 1.23 -9.79 -8.73
CA PRO A 85 1.32 -11.22 -8.48
C PRO A 85 1.89 -11.58 -7.10
N GLU A 86 2.68 -10.69 -6.51
CA GLU A 86 3.32 -10.88 -5.20
C GLU A 86 2.83 -9.76 -4.27
N VAL A 87 2.11 -10.13 -3.21
CA VAL A 87 1.49 -9.17 -2.29
C VAL A 87 1.76 -9.60 -0.87
N SER A 88 2.42 -8.74 -0.10
CA SER A 88 2.63 -8.94 1.33
C SER A 88 1.84 -7.92 2.13
N LEU A 89 1.33 -8.34 3.28
CA LEU A 89 0.63 -7.48 4.21
C LEU A 89 1.56 -7.13 5.38
N TRP A 90 1.57 -5.85 5.73
CA TRP A 90 2.40 -5.32 6.80
C TRP A 90 1.54 -4.46 7.71
N ARG A 91 1.82 -4.47 9.02
CA ARG A 91 1.24 -3.51 9.96
C ARG A 91 2.22 -2.36 10.21
N ASN A 92 1.70 -1.19 10.53
CA ASN A 92 2.53 -0.02 10.78
C ASN A 92 3.18 -0.04 12.17
N ASP A 93 2.39 -0.37 13.19
CA ASP A 93 2.80 -0.29 14.60
C ASP A 93 1.93 -1.22 15.47
N PHE A 94 2.11 -1.16 16.79
CA PHE A 94 1.37 -1.96 17.77
C PHE A 94 0.26 -1.20 18.52
N TYR A 95 -0.15 -0.01 18.05
CA TYR A 95 -1.23 0.73 18.69
C TYR A 95 -2.59 0.04 18.41
N PRO A 96 -3.38 -0.23 19.46
CA PRO A 96 -4.62 -1.00 19.31
C PRO A 96 -5.81 -0.16 18.83
N ASP A 97 -5.78 1.16 18.97
CA ASP A 97 -6.91 2.05 18.75
C ASP A 97 -7.07 2.49 17.29
N ARG A 98 -5.97 2.59 16.55
CA ARG A 98 -5.96 3.01 15.14
C ARG A 98 -5.08 2.10 14.30
N PRO A 99 -5.43 0.81 14.16
CA PRO A 99 -4.64 -0.13 13.38
C PRO A 99 -4.46 0.36 11.94
N VAL A 100 -3.20 0.40 11.49
CA VAL A 100 -2.82 0.73 10.12
C VAL A 100 -2.05 -0.42 9.52
N ALA A 101 -2.33 -0.71 8.26
CA ALA A 101 -1.60 -1.69 7.47
C ALA A 101 -1.13 -1.12 6.13
N GLY A 102 -0.21 -1.83 5.49
CA GLY A 102 0.27 -1.58 4.14
C GLY A 102 0.18 -2.85 3.30
N LEU A 103 -0.40 -2.75 2.11
CA LEU A 103 -0.27 -3.76 1.07
C LEU A 103 0.96 -3.44 0.24
N VAL A 104 1.94 -4.35 0.24
CA VAL A 104 3.19 -4.20 -0.51
C VAL A 104 3.19 -5.15 -1.70
N GLY A 105 3.11 -4.59 -2.90
CA GLY A 105 3.03 -5.30 -4.17
C GLY A 105 4.33 -5.28 -4.98
N ARG A 106 4.62 -6.40 -5.65
CA ARG A 106 5.73 -6.53 -6.62
C ARG A 106 5.24 -7.18 -7.92
N LEU A 107 5.87 -6.84 -9.04
CA LEU A 107 5.58 -7.43 -10.36
C LEU A 107 6.40 -8.69 -10.66
N ALA A 108 7.48 -8.91 -9.91
CA ALA A 108 8.34 -10.08 -10.03
C ALA A 108 8.65 -10.64 -8.63
N PRO A 109 8.89 -11.95 -8.49
CA PRO A 109 9.27 -12.56 -7.24
C PRO A 109 10.47 -11.85 -6.61
N GLY A 110 10.37 -11.59 -5.30
CA GLY A 110 11.44 -10.93 -4.55
C GLY A 110 11.39 -11.36 -3.10
N ALA A 111 12.45 -12.02 -2.63
CA ALA A 111 12.56 -12.42 -1.23
C ALA A 111 13.06 -11.26 -0.36
N LEU A 112 12.59 -11.21 0.88
CA LEU A 112 13.14 -10.32 1.90
C LEU A 112 14.42 -10.94 2.47
N ASP A 113 15.57 -10.42 2.06
CA ASP A 113 16.87 -10.80 2.62
C ASP A 113 17.10 -10.06 3.95
N LEU A 114 16.93 -10.76 5.06
CA LEU A 114 17.11 -10.19 6.41
C LEU A 114 18.55 -9.77 6.71
N GLY A 115 19.55 -10.41 6.08
CA GLY A 115 20.94 -9.98 6.18
C GLY A 115 21.12 -8.61 5.52
N ARG A 116 20.62 -8.46 4.29
CA ARG A 116 20.63 -7.19 3.56
C ARG A 116 19.80 -6.11 4.25
N VAL A 117 18.68 -6.47 4.86
CA VAL A 117 17.90 -5.56 5.71
C VAL A 117 18.76 -5.07 6.87
N GLY A 118 19.47 -5.97 7.58
CA GLY A 118 20.35 -5.59 8.69
C GLY A 118 21.43 -4.59 8.28
N GLU A 119 22.08 -4.82 7.13
CA GLU A 119 23.05 -3.88 6.56
C GLU A 119 22.44 -2.50 6.27
N ARG A 120 21.22 -2.48 5.70
CA ARG A 120 20.50 -1.23 5.38
C ARG A 120 20.06 -0.49 6.64
N LEU A 121 19.57 -1.19 7.65
CA LEU A 121 19.15 -0.61 8.93
C LEU A 121 20.35 0.02 9.66
N ALA A 122 21.51 -0.65 9.64
CA ALA A 122 22.74 -0.11 10.23
C ALA A 122 23.25 1.15 9.52
N ALA A 123 22.93 1.31 8.23
CA ALA A 123 23.28 2.48 7.42
C ALA A 123 22.25 3.62 7.49
N LEU A 124 21.11 3.42 8.18
CA LEU A 124 20.09 4.46 8.31
C LEU A 124 20.63 5.66 9.11
N PRO A 125 20.28 6.89 8.71
CA PRO A 125 20.68 8.07 9.44
C PRO A 125 20.02 8.13 10.83
N GLU A 126 20.66 8.82 11.77
CA GLU A 126 20.18 8.90 13.16
C GLU A 126 18.75 9.45 13.30
N TRP A 127 18.34 10.36 12.41
CA TRP A 127 17.00 10.95 12.43
C TRP A 127 15.88 9.98 12.01
N SER A 128 16.22 8.82 11.42
CA SER A 128 15.25 7.79 11.03
C SER A 128 15.25 6.59 11.97
N ARG A 129 15.69 6.77 13.23
CA ARG A 129 15.68 5.70 14.24
C ARG A 129 14.26 5.44 14.73
N ASP A 130 13.69 4.34 14.24
CA ASP A 130 12.49 3.70 14.78
C ASP A 130 12.91 2.46 15.59
N PRO A 131 12.45 2.28 16.85
CA PRO A 131 12.73 1.08 17.63
C PRO A 131 12.39 -0.24 16.93
N LEU A 132 11.33 -0.27 16.12
CA LEU A 132 10.90 -1.43 15.34
C LEU A 132 11.82 -1.68 14.14
N LEU A 133 12.58 -0.68 13.70
CA LEU A 133 13.57 -0.77 12.64
C LEU A 133 15.01 -0.81 13.18
N ALA A 134 15.19 -1.04 14.48
CA ALA A 134 16.52 -1.19 15.07
C ALA A 134 17.20 -2.52 14.68
N THR A 135 16.40 -3.54 14.36
CA THR A 135 16.88 -4.88 13.97
C THR A 135 16.03 -5.48 12.86
N PRO A 136 16.55 -6.42 12.06
CA PRO A 136 15.74 -7.16 11.09
C PRO A 136 14.55 -7.89 11.73
N GLN A 137 14.70 -8.37 12.97
CA GLN A 137 13.64 -9.05 13.70
C GLN A 137 12.49 -8.10 14.05
N GLY A 138 12.79 -6.85 14.40
CA GLY A 138 11.78 -5.82 14.62
C GLY A 138 10.94 -5.57 13.37
N LEU A 139 11.58 -5.50 12.20
CA LEU A 139 10.87 -5.39 10.91
C LEU A 139 9.98 -6.62 10.67
N VAL A 140 10.49 -7.83 10.92
CA VAL A 140 9.72 -9.07 10.74
C VAL A 140 8.48 -9.12 11.65
N MET A 141 8.51 -8.50 12.83
CA MET A 141 7.33 -8.38 13.69
C MET A 141 6.19 -7.55 13.06
N LEU A 142 6.49 -6.76 12.03
CA LEU A 142 5.50 -6.00 11.26
C LEU A 142 4.93 -6.78 10.08
N TYR A 143 5.50 -7.93 9.75
CA TYR A 143 5.01 -8.78 8.66
C TYR A 143 3.77 -9.56 9.10
N LEU A 144 2.66 -9.39 8.37
CA LEU A 144 1.40 -10.09 8.62
C LEU A 144 1.20 -11.32 7.73
N GLY A 145 1.90 -11.40 6.60
CA GLY A 145 1.86 -12.58 5.73
C GLY A 145 1.95 -12.27 4.24
N ASP A 146 2.01 -13.34 3.46
CA ASP A 146 1.89 -13.32 2.00
C ASP A 146 0.41 -13.47 1.63
N LEU A 147 -0.17 -12.37 1.17
CA LEU A 147 -1.57 -12.31 0.80
C LEU A 147 -1.85 -12.98 -0.54
N ALA A 148 -0.86 -13.09 -1.43
CA ALA A 148 -1.01 -13.84 -2.67
C ALA A 148 -1.09 -15.35 -2.40
N ALA A 149 -0.31 -15.84 -1.45
CA ALA A 149 -0.39 -17.22 -0.97
C ALA A 149 -1.69 -17.51 -0.19
N GLY A 150 -2.23 -16.52 0.53
CA GLY A 150 -3.47 -16.62 1.31
C GLY A 150 -4.71 -16.03 0.62
N ARG A 151 -4.74 -16.01 -0.72
CA ARG A 151 -5.83 -15.35 -1.49
C ARG A 151 -7.22 -15.88 -1.18
N GLU A 152 -7.32 -17.13 -0.73
CA GLU A 152 -8.57 -17.78 -0.31
C GLU A 152 -9.15 -17.22 0.99
N LEU A 153 -8.34 -16.49 1.77
CA LEU A 153 -8.79 -15.75 2.96
C LEU A 153 -9.55 -14.48 2.59
N ILE A 154 -9.36 -13.96 1.38
CA ILE A 154 -10.06 -12.79 0.87
C ILE A 154 -11.39 -13.23 0.28
N ALA A 155 -12.50 -12.67 0.76
CA ALA A 155 -13.82 -13.02 0.25
C ALA A 155 -13.92 -12.77 -1.27
N SER A 156 -14.71 -13.59 -1.96
CA SER A 156 -15.06 -13.35 -3.37
C SER A 156 -15.95 -12.12 -3.50
N GLY A 157 -15.82 -11.35 -4.57
CA GLY A 157 -16.70 -10.22 -4.82
C GLY A 157 -16.25 -9.36 -6.01
N PRO A 158 -16.97 -8.26 -6.29
CA PRO A 158 -16.59 -7.32 -7.34
C PRO A 158 -15.26 -6.62 -7.03
N LEU A 159 -14.56 -6.16 -8.06
CA LEU A 159 -13.37 -5.33 -7.91
C LEU A 159 -13.76 -3.85 -7.74
N ASN A 160 -12.92 -3.08 -7.07
CA ASN A 160 -13.01 -1.63 -7.07
C ASN A 160 -12.37 -1.10 -8.36
N THR A 161 -13.18 -0.51 -9.24
CA THR A 161 -12.74 0.03 -10.54
C THR A 161 -13.33 1.42 -10.72
N ASP A 162 -12.81 2.20 -11.67
CA ASP A 162 -13.41 3.52 -11.96
C ASP A 162 -14.88 3.42 -12.40
N ASP A 163 -15.24 2.40 -13.18
CA ASP A 163 -16.61 2.16 -13.63
C ASP A 163 -17.51 1.56 -12.54
N HIS A 164 -16.91 1.00 -11.48
CA HIS A 164 -17.61 0.42 -10.35
C HIS A 164 -16.88 0.76 -9.03
N PRO A 165 -16.95 2.03 -8.57
CA PRO A 165 -16.12 2.54 -7.48
C PRO A 165 -16.72 2.17 -6.12
N LEU A 166 -16.57 0.90 -5.74
CA LEU A 166 -17.06 0.34 -4.47
C LEU A 166 -16.69 1.20 -3.27
N ILE A 167 -15.41 1.59 -3.15
CA ILE A 167 -14.93 2.29 -1.95
C ILE A 167 -15.54 3.69 -1.82
N GLU A 168 -15.78 4.38 -2.95
CA GLU A 168 -16.44 5.70 -2.96
C GLU A 168 -17.85 5.63 -2.35
N PHE A 169 -18.56 4.52 -2.54
CA PHE A 169 -19.93 4.35 -2.05
C PHE A 169 -20.04 3.62 -0.72
N LEU A 170 -19.05 2.79 -0.37
CA LEU A 170 -19.01 2.06 0.90
C LEU A 170 -18.45 2.93 2.03
N ALA A 171 -17.32 3.63 1.81
CA ALA A 171 -16.59 4.32 2.88
C ALA A 171 -17.43 5.39 3.60
N PRO A 172 -18.25 6.22 2.93
CA PRO A 172 -19.11 7.19 3.61
C PRO A 172 -20.23 6.58 4.47
N ARG A 173 -20.49 5.26 4.37
CA ARG A 173 -21.49 4.58 5.22
C ARG A 173 -20.98 4.41 6.64
N LEU A 174 -19.67 4.25 6.82
CA LEU A 174 -18.99 4.10 8.11
C LEU A 174 -19.00 5.40 8.92
N THR A 175 -18.98 6.56 8.25
CA THR A 175 -19.01 7.88 8.88
C THR A 175 -20.42 8.36 9.28
N ARG A 176 -21.41 7.45 9.30
CA ARG A 176 -22.77 7.75 9.79
C ARG A 176 -22.92 7.62 11.31
N MET A 177 -21.81 7.58 12.06
CA MET A 177 -21.82 7.70 13.52
C MET A 177 -21.74 9.15 13.96
#